data_AF-A0A940UN41-F1
#
_entry.id   AF-A0A940UN41-F1
#
_cell.length_a   1.000
_cell.length_b   1.000
_cell.length_c   1.000
_cell.angle_alpha   90.00
_cell.angle_beta   90.00
_cell.angle_gamma   90.00
#
_symmetry.space_group_name_H-M   'P 1'
#
loop_
_entity.id
_entity.type
_entity.pdbx_description
1 polymer ?
#
loop_
_entity_poly.entity_id
_entity_poly.type
_entity_poly.pdbx_seq_one_letter_code
_entity_poly.pdbx_strand_id
1 'polypeptide(L)'
;MMYTKISEPILYVYDINTNEPLGEVTFHLSTEAERDLLKLVNENKEPESFLATDVIFTPTKGFMSDIDAKPVRRRGVLRTLYYDDVSGTYDQILVQMIYDARAYGYVMGRPYIFESVNHSNIKVESIRY
;
A
#
# COMPACT_ATOMS: atom_id res chain seq x y z
N MET A 1 22.84 5.24 2.09
CA MET A 1 21.84 4.30 1.57
C MET A 1 21.22 4.97 0.37
N MET A 2 21.19 4.28 -0.75
CA MET A 2 20.48 4.73 -1.94
C MET A 2 19.68 3.54 -2.45
N TYR A 3 18.39 3.56 -2.16
CA TYR A 3 17.51 2.50 -2.62
C TYR A 3 17.17 2.71 -4.09
N THR A 4 17.23 1.63 -4.89
CA THR A 4 17.04 1.72 -6.34
C THR A 4 15.89 0.86 -6.86
N LYS A 5 15.39 -0.07 -6.04
CA LYS A 5 14.33 -1.01 -6.42
C LYS A 5 13.48 -1.41 -5.22
N ILE A 6 12.19 -1.66 -5.48
CA ILE A 6 11.24 -2.19 -4.51
C ILE A 6 10.77 -3.58 -4.93
N SER A 7 10.59 -4.48 -3.97
CA SER A 7 9.94 -5.77 -4.17
C SER A 7 8.97 -6.12 -3.05
N GLU A 8 8.07 -7.05 -3.35
CA GLU A 8 7.13 -7.68 -2.40
C GLU A 8 6.31 -6.68 -1.57
N PRO A 9 5.60 -5.72 -2.21
CA PRO A 9 4.76 -4.79 -1.46
C PRO A 9 3.57 -5.54 -0.83
N ILE A 10 3.42 -5.38 0.47
CA ILE A 10 2.27 -5.84 1.24
C ILE A 10 1.72 -4.65 2.02
N LEU A 11 0.43 -4.38 1.90
CA LEU A 11 -0.24 -3.34 2.66
C LEU A 11 -1.20 -3.96 3.68
N TYR A 12 -0.89 -3.77 4.96
CA TYR A 12 -1.80 -4.12 6.05
C TYR A 12 -2.81 -2.98 6.23
N VAL A 13 -4.09 -3.30 6.19
CA VAL A 13 -5.18 -2.31 6.17
C VAL A 13 -5.93 -2.33 7.50
N TYR A 14 -6.18 -1.15 8.04
CA TYR A 14 -6.88 -0.93 9.29
C TYR A 14 -8.05 0.04 9.10
N ASP A 15 -9.08 -0.12 9.92
CA ASP A 15 -10.13 0.88 10.03
C ASP A 15 -9.56 2.16 10.65
N ILE A 16 -9.87 3.31 10.05
CA ILE A 16 -9.29 4.59 10.51
C ILE A 16 -9.85 5.03 11.88
N ASN A 17 -11.08 4.64 12.21
CA ASN A 17 -11.76 5.07 13.42
C ASN A 17 -11.49 4.12 14.59
N THR A 18 -11.54 2.81 14.34
CA THR A 18 -11.36 1.79 15.40
C THR A 18 -9.92 1.27 15.49
N ASN A 19 -9.10 1.48 14.46
CA ASN A 19 -7.76 0.90 14.33
C ASN A 19 -7.75 -0.64 14.33
N GLU A 20 -8.90 -1.27 14.07
CA GLU A 20 -9.02 -2.72 13.92
C GLU A 20 -8.48 -3.20 12.57
N PRO A 21 -7.83 -4.38 12.51
CA PRO A 21 -7.32 -4.92 11.26
C PRO A 21 -8.45 -5.39 10.33
N LEU A 22 -8.42 -4.91 9.09
CA LEU A 22 -9.38 -5.26 8.05
C LEU A 22 -8.87 -6.34 7.12
N GLY A 23 -7.56 -6.45 6.94
CA GLY A 23 -6.93 -7.46 6.10
C GLY A 23 -5.57 -7.03 5.58
N GLU A 24 -5.08 -7.80 4.62
CA GLU A 24 -3.83 -7.55 3.92
C GLU A 24 -4.06 -7.46 2.41
N VAL A 25 -3.28 -6.63 1.75
CA VAL A 25 -3.33 -6.41 0.31
C VAL A 25 -1.97 -6.74 -0.28
N THR A 26 -1.95 -7.63 -1.28
CA THR A 26 -0.79 -7.84 -2.15
C THR A 26 -1.10 -7.25 -3.53
N PHE A 27 -0.09 -6.69 -4.19
CA PHE A 27 -0.25 -5.97 -5.45
C PHE A 27 1.08 -5.80 -6.17
N HIS A 28 1.01 -5.29 -7.40
CA HIS A 28 2.17 -4.76 -8.11
C HIS A 28 2.15 -3.23 -8.07
N LEU A 29 3.34 -2.63 -7.93
CA LEU A 29 3.54 -1.20 -8.09
C LEU A 29 3.66 -0.87 -9.58
N SER A 30 3.01 0.20 -10.02
CA SER A 30 3.37 0.81 -11.31
C SER A 30 4.78 1.42 -11.25
N THR A 31 5.39 1.66 -12.40
CA THR A 31 6.70 2.34 -12.49
C THR A 31 6.70 3.69 -11.79
N GLU A 32 5.62 4.46 -11.90
CA GLU A 32 5.47 5.75 -11.23
C GLU A 32 5.35 5.58 -9.72
N ALA A 33 4.57 4.60 -9.26
CA ALA A 33 4.38 4.29 -7.85
C ALA A 33 5.70 3.85 -7.19
N GLU A 34 6.47 2.96 -7.83
CA GLU A 34 7.79 2.55 -7.36
C GLU A 34 8.73 3.74 -7.26
N ARG A 35 8.81 4.56 -8.31
CA ARG A 35 9.64 5.77 -8.32
C ARG A 35 9.29 6.73 -7.18
N ASP A 36 8.02 6.95 -6.91
CA ASP A 36 7.59 7.93 -5.91
C ASP A 36 7.77 7.39 -4.48
N LEU A 37 7.63 6.07 -4.27
CA LEU A 37 8.04 5.42 -3.01
C LEU A 37 9.57 5.44 -2.80
N LEU A 38 10.37 5.27 -3.86
CA LEU A 38 11.83 5.44 -3.78
C LEU A 38 12.20 6.86 -3.37
N LYS A 39 11.53 7.89 -3.91
CA LYS A 39 11.73 9.28 -3.48
C LYS A 39 11.30 9.52 -2.03
N LEU A 40 10.23 8.86 -1.56
CA LEU A 40 9.85 8.94 -0.15
C LEU A 40 10.99 8.49 0.75
N VAL A 41 11.56 7.32 0.48
CA VAL A 41 12.58 6.75 1.36
C VAL A 41 13.95 7.43 1.22
N ASN A 42 14.34 7.80 -0.01
CA ASN A 42 15.64 8.41 -0.28
C ASN A 42 15.67 9.93 -0.05
N GLU A 43 14.55 10.63 -0.28
CA GLU A 43 14.50 12.10 -0.32
C GLU A 43 13.44 12.68 0.65
N ASN A 44 12.73 11.85 1.40
CA ASN A 44 11.62 12.26 2.27
C ASN A 44 10.52 13.04 1.54
N LYS A 45 10.28 12.70 0.26
CA LYS A 45 9.22 13.28 -0.56
C LYS A 45 7.97 12.41 -0.54
N GLU A 46 6.93 12.90 0.12
CA GLU A 46 5.65 12.20 0.24
C GLU A 46 4.93 12.06 -1.11
N PRO A 47 4.50 10.84 -1.51
CA PRO A 47 3.68 10.67 -2.70
C PRO A 47 2.25 11.16 -2.43
N GLU A 48 1.68 11.94 -3.34
CA GLU A 48 0.27 12.39 -3.22
C GLU A 48 -0.71 11.22 -3.42
N SER A 49 -0.32 10.28 -4.29
CA SER A 49 -1.08 9.09 -4.63
C SER A 49 -0.18 7.98 -5.18
N PHE A 50 -0.68 6.75 -5.19
CA PHE A 50 -0.11 5.69 -6.02
C PHE A 50 -1.20 4.71 -6.50
N LEU A 51 -0.94 4.11 -7.66
CA LEU A 51 -1.80 3.10 -8.25
C LEU A 51 -1.21 1.71 -7.97
N ALA A 52 -2.00 0.87 -7.30
CA ALA A 52 -1.73 -0.55 -7.16
C ALA A 52 -2.47 -1.32 -8.25
N THR A 53 -1.81 -2.26 -8.91
CA THR A 53 -2.39 -3.14 -9.93
C THR A 53 -2.35 -4.60 -9.49
N ASP A 54 -3.18 -5.45 -10.11
CA ASP A 54 -3.29 -6.89 -9.77
C ASP A 54 -3.55 -7.12 -8.28
N VAL A 55 -4.52 -6.38 -7.75
CA VAL A 55 -4.69 -6.24 -6.30
C VAL A 55 -5.47 -7.42 -5.73
N ILE A 56 -4.88 -8.12 -4.77
CA ILE A 56 -5.53 -9.19 -4.02
C ILE A 56 -5.67 -8.72 -2.57
N PHE A 57 -6.92 -8.55 -2.13
CA PHE A 57 -7.25 -8.22 -0.75
C PHE A 57 -7.76 -9.46 -0.01
N THR A 58 -7.01 -9.85 1.02
CA THR A 58 -7.34 -10.95 1.93
C THR A 58 -7.94 -10.36 3.21
N PRO A 59 -9.28 -10.38 3.37
CA PRO A 59 -9.94 -9.75 4.51
C PRO A 59 -9.79 -10.58 5.79
N THR A 60 -9.87 -9.92 6.95
CA THR A 60 -10.01 -10.61 8.24
C THR A 60 -11.37 -11.32 8.36
N LYS A 61 -11.46 -12.28 9.28
CA LYS A 61 -12.71 -13.00 9.54
C LYS A 61 -13.78 -12.02 10.02
N GLY A 62 -14.92 -12.00 9.34
CA GLY A 62 -16.05 -11.13 9.68
C GLY A 62 -16.05 -9.77 8.98
N PHE A 63 -14.99 -9.39 8.26
CA PHE A 63 -15.04 -8.21 7.40
C PHE A 63 -16.18 -8.34 6.39
N MET A 64 -17.05 -7.35 6.28
CA MET A 64 -18.06 -7.25 5.24
C MET A 64 -17.70 -6.07 4.35
N SER A 65 -17.57 -6.33 3.05
CA SER A 65 -17.27 -5.27 2.09
C SER A 65 -18.54 -4.46 1.84
N ASP A 66 -18.55 -3.20 2.26
CA ASP A 66 -19.44 -2.22 1.68
C ASP A 66 -18.86 -1.86 0.32
N ILE A 67 -19.37 -2.50 -0.74
CA ILE A 67 -18.99 -2.19 -2.13
C ILE A 67 -19.64 -0.86 -2.50
N ASP A 68 -19.14 0.22 -1.91
CA ASP A 68 -19.52 1.58 -2.27
C ASP A 68 -18.53 2.13 -3.30
N ALA A 69 -19.04 2.79 -4.34
CA ALA A 69 -18.24 3.37 -5.42
C ALA A 69 -17.37 4.58 -5.01
N LYS A 70 -17.39 4.94 -3.72
CA LYS A 70 -16.70 6.11 -3.16
C LYS A 70 -15.34 5.72 -2.57
N PRO A 71 -14.36 6.64 -2.58
CA PRO A 71 -13.13 6.43 -1.82
C PRO A 71 -13.43 6.22 -0.33
N VAL A 72 -12.75 5.26 0.30
CA VAL A 72 -12.86 4.99 1.73
C VAL A 72 -11.54 5.35 2.42
N ARG A 73 -11.62 6.16 3.48
CA ARG A 73 -10.46 6.55 4.30
C ARG A 73 -9.98 5.35 5.12
N ARG A 74 -8.69 5.03 5.05
CA ARG A 74 -8.05 3.91 5.77
C ARG A 74 -6.74 4.37 6.40
N ARG A 75 -6.31 3.62 7.42
CA ARG A 75 -4.92 3.60 7.88
C ARG A 75 -4.28 2.32 7.37
N GLY A 76 -2.99 2.37 7.05
CA GLY A 76 -2.27 1.17 6.67
C GLY A 76 -0.79 1.23 6.98
N VAL A 77 -0.18 0.05 6.95
CA VAL A 77 1.26 -0.14 7.04
C VAL A 77 1.72 -0.82 5.75
N LEU A 78 2.43 -0.08 4.92
CA LEU A 78 3.08 -0.62 3.72
C LEU A 78 4.41 -1.24 4.13
N ARG A 79 4.52 -2.55 3.97
CA ARG A 79 5.75 -3.32 4.11
C ARG A 79 6.31 -3.59 2.72
N THR A 80 7.57 -3.25 2.51
CA THR A 80 8.25 -3.37 1.22
C THR A 80 9.71 -3.71 1.44
N LEU A 81 10.30 -4.46 0.53
CA LEU A 81 11.74 -4.71 0.50
C LEU A 81 12.39 -3.72 -0.47
N TYR A 82 13.35 -2.94 0.02
CA TYR A 82 14.11 -1.98 -0.79
C TYR A 82 15.53 -2.49 -0.99
N TYR A 83 15.99 -2.50 -2.24
CA TYR A 83 17.37 -2.86 -2.57
C TYR A 83 18.30 -1.66 -2.41
N ASP A 84 19.26 -1.72 -1.46
CA ASP A 84 20.32 -0.70 -1.31
C ASP A 84 21.49 -1.05 -2.23
N ASP A 85 21.74 -0.19 -3.21
CA ASP A 85 22.80 -0.40 -4.21
C ASP A 85 24.20 -0.22 -3.62
N VAL A 86 24.30 0.40 -2.43
CA VAL A 86 25.58 0.57 -1.71
C VAL A 86 25.99 -0.70 -0.98
N SER A 87 25.06 -1.36 -0.28
CA SER A 87 25.34 -2.59 0.47
C SER A 87 25.12 -3.86 -0.35
N GLY A 88 24.33 -3.80 -1.42
CA GLY A 88 23.88 -4.95 -2.19
C GLY A 88 22.85 -5.81 -1.46
N THR A 89 22.14 -5.27 -0.47
CA THR A 89 21.17 -5.99 0.36
C THR A 89 19.75 -5.45 0.20
N TYR A 90 18.76 -6.28 0.54
CA TYR A 90 17.37 -5.84 0.70
C TYR A 90 17.09 -5.48 2.15
N ASP A 91 16.63 -4.26 2.37
CA ASP A 91 16.17 -3.78 3.67
C ASP A 91 14.65 -3.76 3.69
N GLN A 92 14.06 -4.21 4.80
CA GLN A 92 12.61 -4.16 4.98
C GLN A 92 12.22 -2.82 5.58
N ILE A 93 11.47 -2.03 4.82
CA ILE A 93 10.99 -0.73 5.28
C ILE A 93 9.48 -0.78 5.49
N LEU A 94 9.04 -0.21 6.62
CA LEU A 94 7.64 -0.08 6.99
C LEU A 94 7.22 1.38 6.93
N VAL A 95 6.23 1.70 6.11
CA VAL A 95 5.65 3.04 6.00
C VAL A 95 4.24 3.01 6.57
N GLN A 96 4.02 3.72 7.68
CA GLN A 96 2.69 3.91 8.24
C GLN A 96 2.05 5.14 7.59
N MET A 97 0.83 4.98 7.06
CA MET A 97 0.15 6.03 6.31
C MET A 97 -1.36 6.03 6.52
N ILE A 98 -1.97 7.19 6.32
CA ILE A 98 -3.41 7.35 6.14
C ILE A 98 -3.66 7.70 4.67
N TYR A 99 -4.67 7.11 4.05
CA TYR A 99 -4.98 7.29 2.64
C TYR A 99 -6.47 7.06 2.36
N ASP A 100 -6.92 7.52 1.20
CA ASP A 100 -8.21 7.14 0.61
C ASP A 100 -7.97 6.00 -0.36
N ALA A 101 -8.72 4.91 -0.23
CA ALA A 101 -8.68 3.76 -1.13
C ALA A 101 -9.90 3.78 -2.05
N ARG A 102 -9.68 3.67 -3.35
CA ARG A 102 -10.75 3.43 -4.32
C ARG A 102 -10.37 2.29 -5.24
N ALA A 103 -11.10 1.18 -5.09
CA ALA A 103 -10.91 0.00 -5.92
C ALA A 103 -11.70 0.09 -7.22
N TYR A 104 -11.12 -0.46 -8.29
CA TYR A 104 -11.70 -0.53 -9.62
C TYR A 104 -11.62 -1.97 -10.16
N GLY A 105 -12.57 -2.33 -11.02
CA GLY A 105 -12.65 -3.66 -11.64
C GLY A 105 -13.60 -4.62 -10.93
N TYR A 106 -13.51 -5.90 -11.28
CA TYR A 106 -14.49 -6.92 -10.92
C TYR A 106 -14.22 -7.57 -9.56
N VAL A 107 -15.14 -7.42 -8.61
CA VAL A 107 -15.06 -8.08 -7.29
C VAL A 107 -15.51 -9.53 -7.41
N MET A 108 -14.57 -10.49 -7.42
CA MET A 108 -14.89 -11.93 -7.29
C MET A 108 -14.46 -12.47 -5.94
N GLY A 109 -15.36 -13.21 -5.28
CA GLY A 109 -15.01 -14.19 -4.24
C GLY A 109 -14.40 -13.62 -2.94
N ARG A 110 -13.75 -14.53 -2.20
CA ARG A 110 -12.82 -14.28 -1.09
C ARG A 110 -11.58 -15.14 -1.35
N PRO A 111 -10.39 -14.58 -1.55
CA PRO A 111 -10.02 -13.16 -1.45
C PRO A 111 -10.68 -12.29 -2.51
N TYR A 112 -10.77 -10.98 -2.24
CA TYR A 112 -11.29 -10.02 -3.20
C TYR A 112 -10.19 -9.64 -4.18
N ILE A 113 -10.45 -9.80 -5.47
CA ILE A 113 -9.52 -9.44 -6.53
C ILE A 113 -10.01 -8.15 -7.18
N PHE A 114 -9.12 -7.20 -7.42
CA PHE A 114 -9.40 -5.96 -8.13
C PHE A 114 -8.36 -5.74 -9.23
N GLU A 115 -8.77 -5.14 -10.34
CA GLU A 115 -7.83 -4.78 -11.41
C GLU A 115 -6.84 -3.74 -10.91
N SER A 116 -7.35 -2.74 -10.18
CA SER A 116 -6.51 -1.73 -9.57
C SER A 116 -7.14 -1.11 -8.34
N VAL A 117 -6.31 -0.54 -7.47
CA VAL A 117 -6.73 0.30 -6.35
C VAL A 117 -5.92 1.58 -6.36
N ASN A 118 -6.62 2.71 -6.48
CA ASN A 118 -5.99 4.01 -6.33
C ASN A 118 -5.93 4.37 -4.85
N HIS A 119 -4.72 4.70 -4.39
CA HIS A 119 -4.45 5.21 -3.05
C HIS A 119 -4.17 6.71 -3.19
N SER A 120 -5.00 7.57 -2.64
CA SER A 120 -4.89 9.04 -2.76
C SER A 120 -4.97 9.74 -1.42
N ASN A 121 -4.67 11.05 -1.38
CA ASN A 121 -4.67 11.84 -0.14
C ASN A 121 -3.83 11.17 0.94
N ILE A 122 -2.67 10.64 0.52
CA ILE A 122 -1.73 9.95 1.37
C ILE A 122 -1.16 10.95 2.37
N LYS A 123 -1.01 10.50 3.60
CA LYS A 123 -0.29 11.19 4.66
C LYS A 123 0.61 10.18 5.34
N VAL A 124 1.92 10.36 5.29
CA VAL A 124 2.87 9.48 5.97
C VAL A 124 2.92 9.87 7.44
N GLU A 125 2.62 8.92 8.32
CA GLU A 125 2.68 9.10 9.78
C GLU A 125 4.07 8.74 10.31
N SER A 126 4.70 7.68 9.78
CA SER A 126 6.07 7.31 10.14
C SER A 126 6.71 6.37 9.11
N ILE A 127 8.04 6.31 9.12
CA ILE A 127 8.85 5.36 8.35
C ILE A 127 9.77 4.64 9.33
N ARG A 128 9.85 3.31 9.24
CA ARG A 128 10.81 2.49 9.99
C ARG A 128 11.71 1.75 9.00
N TYR A 129 13.01 1.98 9.15
CA TYR A 129 14.09 1.35 8.40
C TYR A 129 14.61 0.12 9.12
#